data_AF-A0AAV5V2M6-F1
#
_entry.id   AF-A0AAV5V2M6-F1
#
_cell.length_a   1.000
_cell.length_b   1.000
_cell.length_c   1.000
_cell.angle_alpha   90.00
_cell.angle_beta   90.00
_cell.angle_gamma   90.00
#
_symmetry.space_group_name_H-M   'P 1'
#
loop_
_entity.id
_entity.type
_entity.pdbx_description
1 polymer ?
#
loop_
_entity_poly.entity_id
_entity_poly.type
_entity_poly.pdbx_seq_one_letter_code
_entity_poly.pdbx_strand_id
1 'polypeptide(L)'
;LLSISSPFFSTLFHGGFKESGQDEIEIKDVDSETFTMMLNVLHRVGDPIRKEHLHDLLQIAHRFNIDCLLFEVERFLLPSKSQELSLSERFLIADMYTLITLKENCKKEFKGSYDILDT
;
A
#
# COMPACT_ATOMS: atom_id res chain seq x y z
N LEU A 1 1.57 17.52 -3.62
CA LEU A 1 1.16 16.23 -2.99
C LEU A 1 2.12 15.12 -3.36
N LEU A 2 2.18 14.69 -4.62
CA LEU A 2 3.02 13.58 -5.07
C LEU A 2 4.49 13.70 -4.65
N SER A 3 5.14 14.85 -4.85
CA SER A 3 6.54 15.06 -4.42
C SER A 3 6.76 14.96 -2.91
N ILE A 4 5.73 15.28 -2.12
CA ILE A 4 5.80 15.21 -0.65
C ILE A 4 5.58 13.76 -0.20
N SER A 5 4.69 13.04 -0.87
CA SER A 5 4.31 11.66 -0.55
C SER A 5 5.28 10.61 -1.10
N SER A 6 6.17 10.98 -2.01
CA SER A 6 6.99 10.05 -2.78
C SER A 6 8.35 10.65 -3.15
N PRO A 7 9.46 10.02 -2.71
CA PRO A 7 10.80 10.36 -3.20
C PRO A 7 10.95 10.18 -4.72
N PHE A 8 10.26 9.19 -5.30
CA PHE A 8 10.23 8.98 -6.75
C PHE A 8 9.68 10.21 -7.48
N PHE A 9 8.49 10.69 -7.10
CA PHE A 9 7.90 11.87 -7.74
C PHE A 9 8.66 13.15 -7.41
N SER A 10 9.27 13.25 -6.22
CA SER A 10 10.16 14.37 -5.89
C SER A 10 11.34 14.45 -6.85
N THR A 11 11.95 13.29 -7.12
CA THR A 11 13.08 13.15 -8.05
C THR A 11 12.63 13.36 -9.50
N LEU A 12 11.46 12.85 -9.89
CA LEU A 12 10.92 13.02 -11.25
C LEU A 12 10.67 14.50 -11.58
N PHE A 13 10.08 15.25 -10.65
CA PHE A 13 9.71 16.64 -10.89
C PHE A 13 10.84 17.64 -10.67
N HIS A 14 11.82 17.32 -9.80
CA HIS A 14 12.86 18.29 -9.41
C HIS A 14 14.30 17.81 -9.62
N GLY A 15 14.51 16.54 -10.01
CA GLY A 15 15.84 15.91 -10.08
C GLY A 15 16.67 16.30 -11.31
N GLY A 16 16.23 17.28 -12.10
CA GLY A 16 16.97 17.76 -13.28
C GLY A 16 16.91 16.82 -14.49
N PHE A 17 16.00 15.84 -14.50
CA PHE A 17 15.70 15.04 -15.68
C PHE A 17 14.97 15.87 -16.74
N LYS A 18 14.88 15.38 -17.98
CA LYS A 18 14.22 16.14 -19.08
C LYS A 18 12.77 16.46 -18.75
N GLU A 19 12.13 15.56 -18.00
CA GLU A 19 10.77 15.63 -17.50
C GLU A 19 10.54 16.83 -16.57
N SER A 20 11.58 17.28 -15.84
CA SER A 20 11.44 18.41 -14.88
C SER A 20 11.12 19.77 -15.54
N GLY A 21 11.32 19.89 -16.86
CA GLY A 21 10.97 21.07 -17.64
C GLY A 21 9.74 20.92 -18.53
N GLN A 22 8.98 19.82 -18.39
CA GLN A 22 7.80 19.55 -19.20
C GLN A 22 6.52 19.91 -18.44
N ASP A 23 5.54 20.49 -19.15
CA ASP A 23 4.21 20.79 -18.59
C ASP A 23 3.40 19.51 -18.33
N GLU A 24 3.70 18.44 -19.08
CA GLU A 24 3.05 17.13 -18.96
C GLU A 24 4.12 16.02 -18.93
N ILE A 25 3.92 15.03 -18.05
CA ILE A 25 4.83 13.89 -17.90
C ILE A 25 4.01 12.62 -18.02
N GLU A 26 4.38 11.78 -18.99
CA GLU A 26 3.77 10.45 -19.16
C GLU A 26 4.30 9.48 -18.09
N ILE A 27 3.40 8.92 -17.28
CA ILE A 27 3.73 7.85 -16.34
C ILE A 27 3.39 6.50 -16.98
N LYS A 28 4.43 5.71 -17.25
CA LYS A 28 4.29 4.42 -17.97
C LYS A 28 3.96 3.26 -17.03
N ASP A 29 3.42 2.20 -17.63
CA ASP A 29 3.04 0.90 -17.04
C ASP A 29 2.15 1.01 -15.79
N VAL A 30 1.34 2.05 -15.71
CA VAL A 30 0.25 2.20 -14.73
C VAL A 30 -0.99 2.62 -15.50
N ASP A 31 -2.12 1.96 -15.24
CA ASP A 31 -3.39 2.38 -15.82
C ASP A 31 -3.96 3.58 -15.05
N SER A 32 -4.84 4.34 -15.70
CA SER A 32 -5.41 5.55 -15.11
C SER A 32 -6.28 5.28 -13.88
N GLU A 33 -6.91 4.11 -13.81
CA GLU A 33 -7.81 3.75 -12.70
C GLU A 33 -7.01 3.50 -11.42
N THR A 34 -5.95 2.69 -11.50
CA THR A 34 -5.03 2.44 -10.40
C THR A 34 -4.35 3.73 -9.93
N PHE A 35 -3.92 4.59 -10.87
CA PHE A 35 -3.31 5.88 -10.51
C PHE A 35 -4.30 6.81 -9.81
N THR A 36 -5.55 6.87 -10.28
CA THR A 36 -6.62 7.65 -9.65
C THR A 36 -6.94 7.13 -8.26
N MET A 37 -6.96 5.81 -8.08
CA MET A 37 -7.20 5.18 -6.79
C MET A 37 -6.10 5.52 -5.77
N MET A 38 -4.83 5.47 -6.19
CA MET A 38 -3.69 5.93 -5.39
C MET A 38 -3.88 7.41 -4.96
N LEU A 39 -4.26 8.29 -5.89
CA LEU A 39 -4.52 9.70 -5.58
C LEU A 39 -5.66 9.87 -4.58
N ASN A 40 -6.76 9.14 -4.75
CA ASN A 40 -7.91 9.16 -3.84
C ASN A 40 -7.50 8.80 -2.41
N VAL A 41 -6.70 7.75 -2.24
CA VAL A 41 -6.17 7.37 -0.91
C VAL A 41 -5.27 8.47 -0.34
N LEU A 42 -4.36 9.03 -1.14
CA LEU A 42 -3.47 10.11 -0.70
C LEU A 42 -4.21 11.40 -0.33
N HIS A 43 -5.29 11.72 -1.04
CA HIS A 43 -6.17 12.86 -0.76
C HIS A 43 -7.17 12.58 0.36
N ARG A 44 -7.32 11.32 0.79
CA ARG A 44 -8.36 10.87 1.74
C ARG A 44 -9.77 11.16 1.24
N VAL A 45 -9.98 11.00 -0.08
CA VAL A 45 -11.25 11.22 -0.75
C VAL A 45 -11.70 9.92 -1.40
N GLY A 46 -13.01 9.69 -1.45
CA GLY A 46 -13.61 8.56 -2.14
C GLY A 46 -13.85 7.36 -1.23
N ASP A 47 -14.00 6.21 -1.87
CA ASP A 47 -14.36 4.96 -1.22
C ASP A 47 -13.23 4.37 -0.36
N PRO A 48 -13.57 3.60 0.68
CA PRO A 48 -12.57 2.85 1.44
C PRO A 48 -11.84 1.84 0.55
N ILE A 49 -10.60 1.50 0.94
CA ILE A 49 -9.84 0.40 0.35
C ILE A 49 -10.68 -0.89 0.45
N ARG A 50 -10.70 -1.66 -0.64
CA ARG A 50 -11.39 -2.97 -0.73
C ARG A 50 -10.39 -4.05 -1.10
N LYS A 51 -10.76 -5.31 -0.86
CA LYS A 51 -9.90 -6.47 -1.15
C LYS A 51 -9.46 -6.52 -2.62
N GLU A 52 -10.37 -6.24 -3.55
CA GLU A 52 -10.10 -6.22 -4.99
C GLU A 52 -9.05 -5.19 -5.41
N HIS A 53 -8.88 -4.11 -4.64
CA HIS A 53 -7.93 -3.03 -4.92
C HIS A 53 -6.54 -3.26 -4.32
N LEU A 54 -6.39 -4.23 -3.42
CA LEU A 54 -5.17 -4.38 -2.61
C LEU A 54 -3.93 -4.62 -3.45
N HIS A 55 -4.05 -5.50 -4.45
CA HIS A 55 -2.93 -5.86 -5.30
C HIS A 55 -2.36 -4.63 -6.00
N ASP A 56 -3.23 -3.85 -6.64
CA ASP A 56 -2.82 -2.70 -7.45
C ASP A 56 -2.30 -1.56 -6.58
N LEU A 57 -2.93 -1.33 -5.42
CA LEU A 57 -2.46 -0.34 -4.44
C LEU A 57 -1.09 -0.70 -3.85
N LEU A 58 -0.83 -1.97 -3.54
CA LEU A 58 0.47 -2.41 -3.05
C LEU A 58 1.55 -2.27 -4.13
N GLN A 59 1.23 -2.67 -5.37
CA GLN A 59 2.15 -2.60 -6.50
C GLN A 59 2.54 -1.15 -6.82
N ILE A 60 1.55 -0.24 -6.89
CA ILE A 60 1.81 1.17 -7.20
C ILE A 60 2.54 1.88 -6.05
N ALA A 61 2.23 1.56 -4.79
CA ALA A 61 2.91 2.11 -3.63
C ALA A 61 4.39 1.72 -3.60
N HIS A 62 4.69 0.45 -3.89
CA HIS A 62 6.07 -0.03 -3.98
C HIS A 62 6.80 0.63 -5.16
N ARG A 63 6.18 0.66 -6.34
CA ARG A 63 6.77 1.22 -7.56
C ARG A 63 7.17 2.69 -7.41
N PHE A 64 6.28 3.50 -6.82
CA PHE A 64 6.49 4.93 -6.68
C PHE A 64 6.98 5.33 -5.28
N ASN A 65 7.46 4.38 -4.47
CA ASN A 65 7.98 4.65 -3.11
C ASN A 65 7.03 5.53 -2.27
N ILE A 66 5.78 5.09 -2.10
CA ILE A 66 4.73 5.84 -1.40
C ILE A 66 4.44 5.18 -0.05
N ASP A 67 5.29 5.45 0.94
CA ASP A 67 5.21 4.80 2.25
C ASP A 67 3.88 5.09 2.98
N CYS A 68 3.32 6.28 2.80
CA CYS A 68 2.03 6.62 3.41
C CYS A 68 0.86 5.81 2.81
N LEU A 69 0.96 5.37 1.55
CA LEU A 69 -0.02 4.47 0.96
C LEU A 69 0.14 3.05 1.52
N LEU A 70 1.38 2.57 1.64
CA LEU A 70 1.66 1.28 2.30
C LEU A 70 1.12 1.26 3.74
N PHE A 71 1.26 2.37 4.47
CA PHE A 71 0.70 2.50 5.82
C PHE A 71 -0.82 2.39 5.86
N GLU A 72 -1.55 3.04 4.95
CA GLU A 72 -3.01 2.93 4.91
C GLU A 72 -3.47 1.53 4.49
N VAL A 73 -2.76 0.89 3.56
CA VAL A 73 -3.00 -0.51 3.20
C VAL A 73 -2.74 -1.44 4.39
N GLU A 74 -1.61 -1.27 5.09
CA GLU A 74 -1.28 -2.04 6.28
C GLU A 74 -2.38 -1.92 7.35
N ARG A 75 -2.88 -0.70 7.56
CA ARG A 75 -3.97 -0.43 8.50
C ARG A 75 -5.29 -1.10 8.09
N PHE A 76 -5.57 -1.18 6.78
CA PHE A 76 -6.74 -1.89 6.26
C PHE A 76 -6.62 -3.40 6.49
N LEU A 77 -5.41 -3.96 6.38
CA LEU A 77 -5.13 -5.39 6.55
C LEU A 77 -5.14 -5.87 8.01
N LEU A 78 -5.35 -4.99 8.98
CA LEU A 78 -5.50 -5.41 10.38
C LEU A 78 -6.85 -6.15 10.59
N PRO A 79 -6.92 -7.15 11.49
CA PRO A 79 -8.07 -8.05 11.69
C PRO A 79 -9.42 -7.38 11.81
N SER A 80 -9.45 -6.22 12.48
CA SER A 80 -10.66 -5.42 12.67
C SER A 80 -11.28 -4.91 11.37
N LYS A 81 -10.53 -4.91 10.27
CA LYS A 81 -10.90 -4.28 8.99
C LYS A 81 -10.82 -5.24 7.80
N SER A 82 -10.12 -6.36 7.92
CA SER A 82 -9.87 -7.31 6.83
C SER A 82 -10.47 -8.69 7.09
N GLN A 83 -11.77 -8.76 7.39
CA GLN A 83 -12.43 -10.03 7.73
C GLN A 83 -12.49 -11.02 6.54
N GLU A 84 -12.32 -10.52 5.31
CA GLU A 84 -12.34 -11.30 4.08
C GLU A 84 -10.98 -11.93 3.71
N LEU A 85 -9.92 -11.67 4.50
CA LEU A 85 -8.58 -12.19 4.27
C LEU A 85 -8.17 -13.13 5.40
N SER A 86 -7.70 -14.31 5.02
CA SER A 86 -7.12 -15.28 5.94
C SER A 86 -5.83 -14.74 6.59
N LEU A 87 -5.46 -15.30 7.74
CA LEU A 87 -4.19 -15.01 8.40
C LEU A 87 -2.99 -15.24 7.47
N SER A 88 -3.03 -16.30 6.67
CA SER A 88 -1.97 -16.65 5.72
C SER A 88 -1.84 -15.63 4.59
N GLU A 89 -2.96 -15.18 3.99
CA GLU A 89 -2.94 -14.12 2.97
C GLU A 89 -2.33 -12.83 3.52
N ARG A 90 -2.77 -12.40 4.71
CA ARG A 90 -2.24 -11.20 5.37
C ARG A 90 -0.76 -11.31 5.68
N PHE A 91 -0.30 -12.45 6.19
CA PHE A 91 1.11 -12.67 6.48
C PHE A 91 1.98 -12.63 5.22
N LEU A 92 1.52 -13.24 4.12
CA LEU A 92 2.24 -13.22 2.85
C LEU A 92 2.40 -11.79 2.32
N ILE A 93 1.30 -11.01 2.33
CA ILE A 93 1.33 -9.60 1.94
C ILE A 93 2.30 -8.82 2.83
N ALA A 94 2.23 -9.02 4.15
CA ALA A 94 3.10 -8.35 5.10
C ALA A 94 4.58 -8.65 4.87
N ASP A 95 4.90 -9.89 4.52
CA ASP A 95 6.27 -10.31 4.22
C ASP A 95 6.76 -9.70 2.90
N MET A 96 5.97 -9.81 1.83
CA MET A 96 6.33 -9.31 0.49
C MET A 96 6.56 -7.80 0.47
N TYR A 97 5.74 -7.03 1.16
CA TYR A 97 5.80 -5.56 1.16
C TYR A 97 6.44 -4.97 2.42
N THR A 98 7.05 -5.81 3.26
CA THR A 98 7.73 -5.38 4.51
C THR A 98 6.82 -4.56 5.45
N LEU A 99 5.56 -4.99 5.59
CA LEU A 99 4.58 -4.37 6.48
C LEU A 99 4.76 -4.91 7.91
N ILE A 100 5.62 -4.24 8.68
CA ILE A 100 6.11 -4.74 9.98
C ILE A 100 4.98 -4.91 10.99
N THR A 101 4.09 -3.92 11.11
CA THR A 101 2.98 -3.92 12.08
C THR A 101 2.03 -5.08 11.80
N LEU A 102 1.68 -5.29 10.53
CA LEU A 102 0.82 -6.39 10.10
C LEU A 102 1.50 -7.73 10.34
N LYS A 103 2.79 -7.86 10.01
CA LYS A 103 3.54 -9.10 10.22
C LYS A 103 3.60 -9.49 11.69
N GLU A 104 3.80 -8.52 12.59
CA GLU A 104 3.77 -8.75 14.04
C GLU A 104 2.38 -9.13 14.54
N ASN A 105 1.34 -8.49 14.02
CA ASN A 105 -0.04 -8.79 14.36
C ASN A 105 -0.41 -10.22 13.94
N CYS A 106 -0.06 -10.64 12.72
CA CYS A 106 -0.26 -12.01 12.25
C CYS A 106 0.46 -13.04 13.15
N LYS A 107 1.70 -12.74 13.60
CA LYS A 107 2.43 -13.61 14.52
C LYS A 107 1.74 -13.76 15.88
N LYS A 108 1.12 -12.69 16.40
CA LYS A 108 0.38 -12.71 17.67
C LYS A 108 -0.88 -13.57 17.56
N GLU A 109 -1.64 -13.42 16.48
CA GLU A 109 -2.83 -14.23 16.21
C GLU A 109 -2.51 -15.71 16.03
N PHE A 110 -1.42 -16.03 15.33
CA PHE A 110 -0.95 -17.40 15.18
C PHE A 110 -0.68 -18.04 16.54
N LYS A 111 0.08 -17.38 17.42
CA LYS A 111 0.38 -17.90 18.77
C LYS A 111 -0.87 -18.14 19.61
N GLY A 112 -1.79 -17.16 19.64
CA GLY A 112 -3.04 -17.29 20.40
C GLY A 112 -3.90 -18.47 19.94
N SER A 113 -3.80 -18.88 18.67
CA SER A 113 -4.54 -20.03 18.14
C SER A 113 -4.01 -21.38 18.64
N TYR A 114 -2.70 -21.49 18.94
CA TYR A 114 -2.13 -22.71 19.55
C TYR A 114 -2.44 -22.79 21.04
N ASP A 115 -2.37 -21.66 21.76
CA ASP A 115 -2.67 -21.61 23.19
C ASP A 115 -4.10 -22.05 23.52
N ILE A 116 -5.07 -21.88 22.60
CA ILE A 116 -6.47 -22.30 22.76
C ILE A 116 -6.66 -23.81 22.55
N LEU A 117 -5.77 -24.47 21.79
CA LEU A 117 -5.88 -25.90 21.48
C LEU A 117 -5.19 -26.80 22.52
N ASP A 118 -4.34 -26.21 23.38
CA ASP A 118 -3.63 -26.89 24.46
C ASP A 118 -4.36 -26.83 25.83
N THR A 119 -5.65 -26.43 25.86
CA THR A 119 -6.48 -26.35 27.08
C THR A 119 -7.68 -27.31 27.01
#